data_AF-A0A7C8J1T4-F1
#
_entry.id   AF-A0A7C8J1T4-F1
#
_cell.length_a   1.000
_cell.length_b   1.000
_cell.length_c   1.000
_cell.angle_alpha   90.00
_cell.angle_beta   90.00
_cell.angle_gamma   90.00
#
_symmetry.space_group_name_H-M   'P 1'
#
loop_
_entity.id
_entity.type
_entity.pdbx_description
1 polymer ?
#
loop_
_entity_poly.entity_id
_entity_poly.type
_entity_poly.pdbx_seq_one_letter_code
_entity_poly.pdbx_strand_id
1 'polypeptide(L)'
;MANTVITPGATGPPNTEVNDKLRKSQHNQDNLRKRLSTTSKFSQRELSAFEVDTKEGFKQLWHTTIAAQSGFDARHDRGVAKIAGKVTKLTNRVAVAWSDIAPILDILSNVGRPYSGIAIGTIAFAFMVARNRQKMESRVGATLKSIQDRLPGIETYQRIYQNNGQTDEQLKATIIDAYDCFIEFCIETVTFFTMSSFCELLPKHYQVESKLQAEIYMSQLAGNVADILRLNEKQARQIEDLSGQVETEELQRGHDGQKLERIGKLLKLEPYSSETERTRLSEYRGNIMAEYNGWYSLQETPKTPLASITNHQTFQSWRTSVSSRILLLIGHFITECAMPEKQDPFTFYIIGARTVDDTFNNVASSLIFRLLSMNPDALRNEEQYAELQAELQSYENSTLIRSNPYIVQESLAKVALRVLNMFPSSTTVWIILERLDQCRDEESTNLHRKMLLKFLVRLVEDENLSPRVRVLAAVSSVDWRIEDQQDEMDQTKKDSVVFWSLEQAGHK
;
A
#
# COMPACT_ATOMS: atom_id res chain seq x y z
N MET A 1 17.36 -24.03 19.85
CA MET A 1 17.45 -23.56 18.45
C MET A 1 17.44 -22.05 18.50
N ALA A 2 18.60 -21.43 18.26
CA ALA A 2 18.78 -19.98 18.37
C ALA A 2 18.30 -19.31 17.09
N ASN A 3 17.33 -18.40 17.22
CA ASN A 3 16.85 -17.58 16.11
C ASN A 3 17.90 -16.51 15.79
N THR A 4 18.55 -16.68 14.64
CA THR A 4 19.44 -15.71 14.03
C THR A 4 18.60 -14.50 13.59
N VAL A 5 18.64 -13.44 14.38
CA VAL A 5 18.11 -12.13 13.99
C VAL A 5 18.94 -11.62 12.82
N ILE A 6 18.37 -11.63 11.62
CA ILE A 6 18.94 -11.00 10.44
C ILE A 6 18.90 -9.49 10.69
N THR A 7 20.06 -8.92 11.02
CA THR A 7 20.24 -7.48 11.12
C THR A 7 20.12 -6.89 9.70
N PRO A 8 19.34 -5.81 9.48
CA PRO A 8 19.30 -5.15 8.19
C PRO A 8 20.70 -4.61 7.89
N GLY A 9 21.31 -5.11 6.82
CA GLY A 9 22.62 -4.64 6.37
C GLY A 9 22.58 -3.14 6.16
N ALA A 10 23.58 -2.44 6.72
CA ALA A 10 23.78 -1.01 6.51
C ALA A 10 23.89 -0.71 5.01
N THR A 11 22.81 -0.21 4.43
CA THR A 11 22.80 0.37 3.10
C THR A 11 23.53 1.71 3.20
N GLY A 12 24.78 1.76 2.73
CA GLY A 12 25.45 3.03 2.45
C GLY A 12 24.57 3.87 1.50
N PRO A 13 24.58 5.21 1.60
CA PRO A 13 23.63 6.06 0.88
C PRO A 13 23.77 5.85 -0.65
N PRO A 14 22.79 5.20 -1.31
CA PRO A 14 22.86 4.84 -2.73
C PRO A 14 22.93 6.07 -3.67
N ASN A 15 22.68 7.27 -3.15
CA ASN A 15 22.68 8.52 -3.91
C ASN A 15 24.07 9.14 -4.15
N THR A 16 25.14 8.63 -3.54
CA THR A 16 26.46 9.29 -3.63
C THR A 16 27.10 9.09 -5.01
N GLU A 17 27.13 7.84 -5.51
CA GLU A 17 27.73 7.50 -6.80
C GLU A 17 27.02 8.15 -7.98
N VAL A 18 25.69 8.19 -7.92
CA VAL A 18 24.83 8.83 -8.92
C VAL A 18 25.14 10.31 -9.06
N ASN A 19 25.26 11.02 -7.95
CA ASN A 19 25.58 12.45 -7.94
C ASN A 19 27.01 12.72 -8.43
N ASP A 20 27.94 11.82 -8.15
CA ASP A 20 29.33 11.95 -8.59
C ASP A 20 29.45 11.81 -10.13
N LYS A 21 28.68 10.91 -10.75
CA LYS A 21 28.60 10.80 -12.23
C LYS A 21 28.04 12.08 -12.86
N LEU A 22 26.94 12.61 -12.33
CA LEU A 22 26.35 13.86 -12.84
C LEU A 22 27.32 15.05 -12.71
N ARG A 23 28.04 15.15 -11.59
CA ARG A 23 29.06 16.19 -11.37
C ARG A 23 30.23 16.06 -12.34
N LYS A 24 30.71 14.83 -12.58
CA LYS A 24 31.77 14.57 -13.56
C LYS A 24 31.33 14.98 -14.97
N SER A 25 30.12 14.58 -15.38
CA SER A 25 29.54 14.95 -16.67
C SER A 25 29.44 16.46 -16.82
N GLN A 26 28.95 17.17 -15.79
CA GLN A 26 28.89 18.63 -15.78
C GLN A 26 30.29 19.26 -15.95
N HIS A 27 31.27 18.78 -15.18
CA HIS A 27 32.65 19.26 -15.28
C HIS A 27 33.21 19.12 -16.69
N ASN A 28 32.95 17.99 -17.35
CA ASN A 28 33.40 17.74 -18.72
C ASN A 28 32.73 18.67 -19.74
N GLN A 29 31.43 18.96 -19.57
CA GLN A 29 30.71 19.92 -20.40
C GLN A 29 31.23 21.35 -20.21
N ASP A 30 31.52 21.77 -18.98
CA ASP A 30 32.09 23.08 -18.68
C ASP A 30 33.50 23.23 -19.28
N ASN A 31 34.32 22.18 -19.19
CA ASN A 31 35.63 22.14 -19.83
C ASN A 31 35.53 22.25 -21.34
N LEU A 32 34.55 21.56 -21.96
CA LEU A 32 34.28 21.67 -23.39
C LEU A 32 33.92 23.11 -23.77
N ARG A 33 32.97 23.74 -23.06
CA ARG A 33 32.53 25.12 -23.29
C ARG A 33 33.69 26.11 -23.20
N LYS A 34 34.50 26.01 -22.14
CA LYS A 34 35.67 26.85 -21.92
C LYS A 34 36.72 26.67 -23.02
N ARG A 35 36.94 25.44 -23.49
CA ARG A 35 37.87 25.16 -24.59
C ARG A 35 37.40 25.78 -25.90
N LEU A 36 36.11 25.67 -26.21
CA LEU A 36 35.56 26.14 -27.48
C LEU A 36 35.41 27.67 -27.55
N SER A 37 35.13 28.33 -26.43
CA SER A 37 35.02 29.80 -26.38
C SER A 37 36.37 30.49 -26.64
N THR A 38 37.49 29.84 -26.32
CA THR A 38 38.83 30.37 -26.65
C THR A 38 39.23 30.15 -28.12
N THR A 39 38.45 29.37 -28.87
CA THR A 39 38.77 28.99 -30.25
C THR A 39 38.03 29.89 -31.24
N SER A 40 38.74 30.64 -32.09
CA SER A 40 38.15 31.54 -33.10
C SER A 40 37.49 30.84 -34.30
N LYS A 41 37.32 29.51 -34.25
CA LYS A 41 36.82 28.69 -35.38
C LYS A 41 35.30 28.63 -35.47
N PHE A 42 34.62 28.98 -34.39
CA PHE A 42 33.18 28.90 -34.32
C PHE A 42 32.58 30.29 -34.51
N SER A 43 31.51 30.33 -35.29
CA SER A 43 30.69 31.53 -35.39
C SER A 43 30.03 31.83 -34.05
N GLN A 44 29.73 33.11 -33.80
CA GLN A 44 28.97 33.52 -32.61
C GLN A 44 27.63 32.77 -32.49
N ARG A 45 27.04 32.42 -33.64
CA ARG A 45 25.82 31.62 -33.72
C ARG A 45 26.00 30.18 -33.25
N GLU A 46 27.13 29.55 -33.56
CA GLU A 46 27.47 28.22 -33.04
C GLU A 46 27.71 28.28 -31.53
N LEU A 47 28.45 29.29 -31.06
CA LEU A 47 28.69 29.46 -29.63
C LEU A 47 27.41 29.74 -28.83
N SER A 48 26.44 30.48 -29.39
CA SER A 48 25.13 30.72 -28.75
C SER A 48 24.31 29.43 -28.56
N ALA A 49 24.66 28.32 -29.21
CA ALA A 49 24.00 27.04 -28.96
C ALA A 49 24.21 26.54 -27.53
N PHE A 50 25.33 26.89 -26.88
CA PHE A 50 25.60 26.54 -25.47
C PHE A 50 24.74 27.32 -24.48
N GLU A 51 24.21 28.47 -24.89
CA GLU A 51 23.33 29.32 -24.08
C GLU A 51 21.90 28.78 -24.03
N VAL A 52 21.59 27.78 -24.86
CA VAL A 52 20.30 27.10 -24.82
C VAL A 52 20.24 26.18 -23.61
N ASP A 53 19.38 26.52 -22.67
CA ASP A 53 19.19 25.82 -21.40
C ASP A 53 17.77 25.23 -21.23
N THR A 54 16.91 25.41 -22.23
CA THR A 54 15.50 24.97 -22.23
C THR A 54 15.18 24.13 -23.45
N LYS A 55 14.19 23.24 -23.32
CA LYS A 55 13.68 22.42 -24.43
C LYS A 55 13.12 23.31 -25.54
N GLU A 56 12.40 24.36 -25.18
CA GLU A 56 11.81 25.34 -26.10
C GLU A 56 12.90 26.13 -26.81
N GLY A 57 13.94 26.55 -26.08
CA GLY A 57 15.11 27.20 -26.67
C GLY A 57 15.83 26.28 -27.67
N PHE A 58 15.96 24.99 -27.35
CA PHE A 58 16.57 24.00 -28.24
C PHE A 58 15.71 23.83 -29.51
N LYS A 59 14.38 23.75 -29.35
CA LYS A 59 13.42 23.70 -30.46
C LYS A 59 13.56 24.92 -31.38
N GLN A 60 13.60 26.10 -30.78
CA GLN A 60 13.71 27.36 -31.51
C GLN A 60 15.04 27.46 -32.25
N LEU A 61 16.16 27.19 -31.57
CA LEU A 61 17.50 27.16 -32.18
C LEU A 61 17.55 26.19 -33.36
N TRP A 62 16.98 25.00 -33.17
CA TRP A 62 16.92 23.97 -34.19
C TRP A 62 16.13 24.44 -35.43
N HIS A 63 14.91 24.96 -35.23
CA HIS A 63 14.09 25.53 -36.32
C HIS A 63 14.77 26.69 -37.05
N THR A 64 15.37 27.63 -36.32
CA THR A 64 16.09 28.77 -36.92
C THR A 64 17.32 28.32 -37.72
N THR A 65 18.01 27.28 -37.24
CA THR A 65 19.15 26.69 -37.96
C THR A 65 18.66 25.98 -39.23
N ILE A 66 17.54 25.26 -39.18
CA ILE A 66 16.90 24.63 -40.36
C ILE A 66 16.56 25.68 -41.42
N ALA A 67 15.84 26.71 -41.04
CA ALA A 67 15.41 27.78 -41.92
C ALA A 67 16.58 28.56 -42.55
N ALA A 68 17.68 28.75 -41.80
CA ALA A 68 18.84 29.46 -42.34
C ALA A 68 19.57 28.67 -43.44
N GLN A 69 19.66 27.35 -43.31
CA GLN A 69 20.28 26.50 -44.33
C GLN A 69 19.42 26.39 -45.58
N SER A 70 18.11 26.21 -45.45
CA SER A 70 17.23 26.21 -46.62
C SER A 70 17.36 27.52 -47.40
N GLY A 71 17.54 28.65 -46.70
CA GLY A 71 17.85 29.94 -47.30
C GLY A 71 19.29 30.10 -47.83
N PHE A 72 20.28 29.37 -47.31
CA PHE A 72 21.66 29.36 -47.84
C PHE A 72 21.75 28.53 -49.12
N ASP A 73 21.19 27.32 -49.10
CA ASP A 73 21.11 26.39 -50.23
C ASP A 73 20.33 27.04 -51.39
N ALA A 74 19.20 27.70 -51.08
CA ALA A 74 18.41 28.45 -52.08
C ALA A 74 19.18 29.62 -52.72
N ARG A 75 20.15 30.21 -52.02
CA ARG A 75 20.96 31.33 -52.52
C ARG A 75 22.21 30.89 -53.30
N HIS A 76 22.73 29.69 -53.02
CA HIS A 76 23.95 29.18 -53.64
C HIS A 76 23.72 28.30 -54.87
N ASP A 77 22.49 27.84 -55.13
CA ASP A 77 22.19 26.95 -56.25
C ASP A 77 21.31 27.60 -57.33
N ARG A 78 21.93 28.03 -58.45
CA ARG A 78 21.21 28.38 -59.69
C ARG A 78 20.74 27.09 -60.41
N GLY A 79 19.65 26.47 -59.96
CA GLY A 79 19.08 25.27 -60.61
C GLY A 79 17.76 24.77 -60.00
N VAL A 80 16.64 25.39 -60.38
CA VAL A 80 15.34 25.35 -59.67
C VAL A 80 14.70 23.95 -59.49
N ALA A 81 14.93 22.98 -60.39
CA ALA A 81 14.14 21.73 -60.40
C ALA A 81 14.70 20.56 -59.54
N LYS A 82 15.99 20.54 -59.19
CA LYS A 82 16.59 19.45 -58.37
C LYS A 82 16.52 19.70 -56.86
N ILE A 83 16.00 20.87 -56.45
CA ILE A 83 16.18 21.43 -55.09
C ILE A 83 14.95 21.25 -54.22
N ALA A 84 13.73 21.37 -54.76
CA ALA A 84 12.50 21.13 -53.98
C ALA A 84 12.51 19.72 -53.33
N GLY A 85 12.99 18.71 -54.05
CA GLY A 85 13.15 17.35 -53.51
C GLY A 85 14.25 17.19 -52.45
N LYS A 86 15.28 18.05 -52.41
CA LYS A 86 16.35 18.02 -51.39
C LYS A 86 15.96 18.78 -50.13
N VAL A 87 15.34 19.95 -50.29
CA VAL A 87 14.82 20.75 -49.16
C VAL A 87 13.72 19.99 -48.44
N THR A 88 12.75 19.40 -49.16
CA THR A 88 11.69 18.57 -48.54
C THR A 88 12.24 17.31 -47.87
N LYS A 89 13.29 16.68 -48.44
CA LYS A 89 13.96 15.52 -47.79
C LYS A 89 14.71 15.93 -46.52
N LEU A 90 15.31 17.12 -46.49
CA LEU A 90 15.98 17.65 -45.31
C LEU A 90 14.96 18.03 -44.24
N THR A 91 13.89 18.77 -44.57
CA THR A 91 12.85 19.11 -43.60
C THR A 91 12.14 17.89 -43.04
N ASN A 92 11.89 16.86 -43.86
CA ASN A 92 11.29 15.61 -43.38
C ASN A 92 12.25 14.82 -42.50
N ARG A 93 13.55 14.73 -42.84
CA ARG A 93 14.56 14.10 -41.98
C ARG A 93 14.75 14.84 -40.67
N VAL A 94 14.53 16.15 -40.67
CA VAL A 94 14.71 16.97 -39.48
C VAL A 94 13.47 17.00 -38.59
N ALA A 95 12.28 16.93 -39.15
CA ALA A 95 11.05 16.68 -38.37
C ALA A 95 11.12 15.32 -37.66
N VAL A 96 11.66 14.30 -38.35
CA VAL A 96 11.97 13.00 -37.75
C VAL A 96 13.06 13.15 -36.69
N ALA A 97 14.24 13.71 -37.00
CA ALA A 97 15.29 13.88 -36.00
C ALA A 97 14.83 14.66 -34.75
N TRP A 98 13.93 15.63 -34.88
CA TRP A 98 13.32 16.32 -33.75
C TRP A 98 12.42 15.41 -32.90
N SER A 99 11.51 14.65 -33.53
CA SER A 99 10.69 13.67 -32.79
C SER A 99 11.56 12.65 -32.07
N ASP A 100 12.75 12.39 -32.59
CA ASP A 100 13.69 11.40 -32.06
C ASP A 100 14.46 11.90 -30.84
N ILE A 101 14.74 13.20 -30.76
CA ILE A 101 15.50 13.81 -29.65
C ILE A 101 14.58 14.32 -28.52
N ALA A 102 13.32 14.61 -28.81
CA ALA A 102 12.41 15.22 -27.85
C ALA A 102 12.25 14.41 -26.54
N PRO A 103 12.08 13.07 -26.55
CA PRO A 103 12.00 12.28 -25.32
C PRO A 103 13.27 12.34 -24.46
N ILE A 104 14.44 12.43 -25.09
CA ILE A 104 15.73 12.59 -24.39
C ILE A 104 15.75 13.94 -23.69
N LEU A 105 15.43 15.03 -24.40
CA LEU A 105 15.38 16.38 -23.82
C LEU A 105 14.37 16.49 -22.67
N ASP A 106 13.28 15.74 -22.75
CA ASP A 106 12.29 15.63 -21.69
C ASP A 106 12.85 14.96 -20.43
N ILE A 107 13.55 13.83 -20.57
CA ILE A 107 14.26 13.20 -19.44
C ILE A 107 15.27 14.19 -18.85
N LEU A 108 16.06 14.86 -19.70
CA LEU A 108 17.07 15.83 -19.29
C LEU A 108 16.49 17.00 -18.50
N SER A 109 15.35 17.53 -18.94
CA SER A 109 14.67 18.63 -18.26
C SER A 109 14.26 18.29 -16.82
N ASN A 110 14.00 17.00 -16.55
CA ASN A 110 13.56 16.48 -15.26
C ASN A 110 14.70 16.08 -14.30
N VAL A 111 15.96 15.98 -14.77
CA VAL A 111 17.14 15.70 -13.90
C VAL A 111 17.43 16.87 -12.93
N GLY A 112 16.76 18.01 -13.13
CA GLY A 112 16.86 19.18 -12.26
C GLY A 112 17.98 20.13 -12.66
N ARG A 113 17.82 21.40 -12.28
CA ARG A 113 18.87 22.41 -12.45
C ARG A 113 19.99 22.15 -11.42
N PRO A 114 21.28 22.31 -11.77
CA PRO A 114 21.80 22.96 -12.98
C PRO A 114 22.13 22.03 -14.17
N TYR A 115 22.03 20.71 -14.00
CA TYR A 115 22.53 19.73 -14.96
C TYR A 115 21.80 19.75 -16.32
N SER A 116 20.49 19.97 -16.28
CA SER A 116 19.62 19.93 -17.45
C SER A 116 19.97 21.00 -18.50
N GLY A 117 20.18 22.24 -18.08
CA GLY A 117 20.48 23.35 -19.00
C GLY A 117 21.83 23.20 -19.68
N ILE A 118 22.84 22.70 -18.96
CA ILE A 118 24.18 22.50 -19.52
C ILE A 118 24.16 21.38 -20.57
N ALA A 119 23.47 20.28 -20.26
CA ALA A 119 23.25 19.15 -21.17
C ALA A 119 22.54 19.55 -22.46
N ILE A 120 21.44 20.29 -22.35
CA ILE A 120 20.67 20.75 -23.51
C ILE A 120 21.55 21.62 -24.43
N GLY A 121 22.35 22.53 -23.88
CA GLY A 121 23.26 23.36 -24.66
C GLY A 121 24.40 22.56 -25.31
N THR A 122 24.93 21.55 -24.63
CA THR A 122 25.97 20.66 -25.19
C THR A 122 25.44 19.85 -26.37
N ILE A 123 24.22 19.33 -26.24
CA ILE A 123 23.53 18.64 -27.32
C ILE A 123 23.28 19.62 -28.47
N ALA A 124 22.74 20.81 -28.19
CA ALA A 124 22.46 21.84 -29.20
C ALA A 124 23.70 22.15 -30.05
N PHE A 125 24.84 22.31 -29.37
CA PHE A 125 26.11 22.55 -30.00
C PHE A 125 26.57 21.35 -30.84
N ALA A 126 26.56 20.14 -30.29
CA ALA A 126 26.97 18.93 -31.00
C ALA A 126 26.18 18.73 -32.30
N PHE A 127 24.88 18.98 -32.26
CA PHE A 127 24.00 18.91 -33.42
C PHE A 127 24.26 20.02 -34.46
N MET A 128 24.57 21.23 -34.01
CA MET A 128 24.94 22.32 -34.92
C MET A 128 26.26 22.02 -35.65
N VAL A 129 27.25 21.49 -34.92
CA VAL A 129 28.53 21.04 -35.49
C VAL A 129 28.33 19.86 -36.44
N ALA A 130 27.47 18.90 -36.08
CA ALA A 130 27.17 17.73 -36.89
C ALA A 130 26.58 18.08 -38.25
N ARG A 131 25.65 19.04 -38.23
CA ARG A 131 24.97 19.52 -39.41
C ARG A 131 25.90 20.25 -40.38
N ASN A 132 26.78 21.11 -39.88
CA ASN A 132 27.75 21.83 -40.71
C ASN A 132 28.73 20.88 -41.43
N ARG A 133 28.71 19.58 -41.08
CA ARG A 133 29.53 18.52 -41.67
C ARG A 133 28.66 17.42 -42.28
N GLN A 134 28.27 17.64 -43.54
CA GLN A 134 27.39 16.80 -44.38
C GLN A 134 27.59 15.27 -44.30
N LYS A 135 28.79 14.77 -43.99
CA LYS A 135 29.08 13.32 -43.87
C LYS A 135 28.53 12.68 -42.58
N MET A 136 28.12 13.47 -41.58
CA MET A 136 27.74 12.95 -40.27
C MET A 136 26.23 12.83 -40.02
N GLU A 137 25.40 13.57 -40.75
CA GLU A 137 23.94 13.57 -40.56
C GLU A 137 23.31 12.17 -40.59
N SER A 138 23.85 11.25 -41.41
CA SER A 138 23.32 9.88 -41.52
C SER A 138 23.61 9.01 -40.29
N ARG A 139 24.76 9.20 -39.62
CA ARG A 139 25.18 8.37 -38.47
C ARG A 139 24.58 8.85 -37.17
N VAL A 140 24.59 10.16 -36.94
CA VAL A 140 23.91 10.80 -35.80
C VAL A 140 22.41 10.55 -35.90
N GLY A 141 21.82 10.70 -37.10
CA GLY A 141 20.40 10.39 -37.32
C GLY A 141 20.02 8.93 -37.03
N ALA A 142 20.81 7.95 -37.50
CA ALA A 142 20.53 6.52 -37.24
C ALA A 142 20.64 6.17 -35.74
N THR A 143 21.61 6.78 -35.05
CA THR A 143 21.84 6.63 -33.61
C THR A 143 20.66 7.14 -32.80
N LEU A 144 20.21 8.36 -33.08
CA LEU A 144 19.12 9.00 -32.34
C LEU A 144 17.80 8.27 -32.54
N LYS A 145 17.55 7.83 -33.76
CA LYS A 145 16.40 6.99 -34.06
C LYS A 145 16.43 5.68 -33.26
N SER A 146 17.60 5.05 -33.15
CA SER A 146 17.75 3.85 -32.31
C SER A 146 17.57 4.12 -30.81
N ILE A 147 17.84 5.34 -30.33
CA ILE A 147 17.61 5.72 -28.93
C ILE A 147 16.11 6.00 -28.71
N GLN A 148 15.46 6.72 -29.61
CA GLN A 148 14.03 7.03 -29.55
C GLN A 148 13.15 5.79 -29.61
N ASP A 149 13.41 4.87 -30.56
CA ASP A 149 12.65 3.61 -30.72
C ASP A 149 12.67 2.75 -29.43
N ARG A 150 13.50 3.12 -28.45
CA ARG A 150 13.79 2.35 -27.24
C ARG A 150 13.63 3.13 -25.93
N LEU A 151 13.26 4.42 -25.96
CA LEU A 151 13.03 5.21 -24.74
C LEU A 151 11.53 5.22 -24.36
N PRO A 152 11.17 4.82 -23.13
CA PRO A 152 9.83 4.99 -22.58
C PRO A 152 9.31 6.44 -22.63
N GLY A 153 8.00 6.61 -22.69
CA GLY A 153 7.35 7.92 -22.55
C GLY A 153 7.55 8.53 -21.16
N ILE A 154 7.54 9.86 -21.08
CA ILE A 154 7.83 10.68 -19.88
C ILE A 154 6.94 10.34 -18.66
N GLU A 155 5.70 9.93 -18.89
CA GLU A 155 4.75 9.52 -17.83
C GLU A 155 5.24 8.30 -17.06
N THR A 156 5.97 7.40 -17.73
CA THR A 156 6.60 6.23 -17.11
C THR A 156 7.66 6.66 -16.11
N TYR A 157 8.50 7.62 -16.49
CA TYR A 157 9.57 8.15 -15.63
C TYR A 157 9.03 8.90 -14.41
N GLN A 158 7.97 9.71 -14.56
CA GLN A 158 7.36 10.40 -13.42
C GLN A 158 6.81 9.43 -12.36
N ARG A 159 6.28 8.27 -12.79
CA ARG A 159 5.81 7.20 -11.90
C ARG A 159 6.96 6.50 -11.17
N ILE A 160 8.11 6.31 -11.84
CA ILE A 160 9.33 5.69 -11.28
C ILE A 160 9.96 6.56 -10.19
N TYR A 161 9.91 7.90 -10.30
CA TYR A 161 10.51 8.80 -9.32
C TYR A 161 9.69 8.97 -8.03
N GLN A 162 8.45 8.49 -7.97
CA GLN A 162 7.59 8.56 -6.77
C GLN A 162 7.69 7.33 -5.86
N ASN A 163 8.17 6.20 -6.40
CA ASN A 163 8.34 4.95 -5.65
C ASN A 163 9.82 4.70 -5.28
N ASN A 164 10.05 4.15 -4.09
CA ASN A 164 11.37 3.86 -3.52
C ASN A 164 11.71 2.36 -3.55
N GLY A 165 11.18 1.61 -4.52
CA GLY A 165 11.47 0.19 -4.66
C GLY A 165 12.90 -0.08 -5.13
N GLN A 166 13.46 -1.25 -4.81
CA GLN A 166 14.80 -1.65 -5.27
C GLN A 166 14.92 -1.65 -6.81
N THR A 167 13.87 -2.08 -7.52
CA THR A 167 13.81 -2.05 -8.99
C THR A 167 13.77 -0.61 -9.52
N ASP A 168 13.12 0.31 -8.79
CA ASP A 168 13.07 1.73 -9.17
C ASP A 168 14.45 2.37 -9.02
N GLU A 169 15.19 2.06 -7.94
CA GLU A 169 16.56 2.55 -7.74
C GLU A 169 17.51 2.04 -8.82
N GLN A 170 17.41 0.76 -9.22
CA GLN A 170 18.19 0.21 -10.33
C GLN A 170 17.86 0.89 -11.66
N LEU A 171 16.58 1.15 -11.90
CA LEU A 171 16.13 1.83 -13.10
C LEU A 171 16.62 3.28 -13.14
N LYS A 172 16.52 4.02 -12.02
CA LYS A 172 17.08 5.38 -11.86
C LYS A 172 18.58 5.39 -12.16
N ALA A 173 19.35 4.47 -11.57
CA ALA A 173 20.79 4.37 -11.82
C ALA A 173 21.10 4.11 -13.31
N THR A 174 20.38 3.18 -13.94
CA THR A 174 20.59 2.83 -15.35
C THR A 174 20.23 3.99 -16.29
N ILE A 175 19.20 4.78 -15.97
CA ILE A 175 18.84 6.00 -16.71
C ILE A 175 19.97 7.03 -16.62
N ILE A 176 20.56 7.19 -15.44
CA ILE A 176 21.64 8.15 -15.23
C ILE A 176 22.93 7.71 -15.93
N ASP A 177 23.19 6.41 -15.99
CA ASP A 177 24.29 5.86 -16.79
C ASP A 177 24.06 6.06 -18.29
N ALA A 178 22.83 5.87 -18.79
CA ALA A 178 22.49 6.19 -20.18
C ALA A 178 22.67 7.69 -20.48
N TYR A 179 22.30 8.55 -19.54
CA TYR A 179 22.51 10.00 -19.62
C TYR A 179 24.00 10.35 -19.74
N ASP A 180 24.83 9.86 -18.82
CA ASP A 180 26.27 10.14 -18.80
C ASP A 180 26.92 9.71 -20.12
N CYS A 181 26.65 8.47 -20.58
CA CYS A 181 27.15 7.97 -21.86
C CYS A 181 26.74 8.85 -23.06
N PHE A 182 25.51 9.36 -23.09
CA PHE A 182 25.04 10.19 -24.19
C PHE A 182 25.72 11.57 -24.22
N ILE A 183 25.93 12.18 -23.05
CA ILE A 183 26.63 13.46 -22.96
C ILE A 183 28.09 13.30 -23.34
N GLU A 184 28.78 12.26 -22.85
CA GLU A 184 30.16 11.97 -23.24
C GLU A 184 30.27 11.73 -24.76
N PHE A 185 29.31 11.01 -25.35
CA PHE A 185 29.22 10.87 -26.80
C PHE A 185 29.10 12.23 -27.52
N CYS A 186 28.27 13.16 -27.04
CA CYS A 186 28.16 14.50 -27.60
C CYS A 186 29.48 15.28 -27.48
N ILE A 187 30.15 15.20 -26.34
CA ILE A 187 31.44 15.86 -26.08
C ILE A 187 32.52 15.32 -27.03
N GLU A 188 32.64 14.00 -27.15
CA GLU A 188 33.62 13.35 -28.02
C GLU A 188 33.36 13.64 -29.49
N THR A 189 32.09 13.62 -29.89
CA THR A 189 31.68 14.01 -31.23
C THR A 189 32.17 15.43 -31.54
N VAL A 190 31.88 16.40 -30.68
CA VAL A 190 32.33 17.79 -30.87
C VAL A 190 33.86 17.89 -30.91
N THR A 191 34.56 17.16 -30.03
CA THR A 191 36.02 17.13 -29.96
C THR A 191 36.63 16.60 -31.25
N PHE A 192 36.14 15.47 -31.77
CA PHE A 192 36.58 14.88 -33.02
C PHE A 192 36.50 15.88 -34.19
N PHE A 193 35.39 16.60 -34.31
CA PHE A 193 35.20 17.53 -35.43
C PHE A 193 36.01 18.81 -35.31
N THR A 194 36.21 19.31 -34.10
CA THR A 194 37.06 20.49 -33.88
C THR A 194 38.53 20.26 -34.21
N MET A 195 39.01 19.03 -33.97
CA MET A 195 40.38 18.64 -34.24
C MET A 195 40.73 18.57 -35.73
N SER A 196 39.80 18.10 -36.57
CA SER A 196 40.07 17.83 -38.00
C SER A 196 40.64 19.00 -38.82
N SER A 197 40.32 20.26 -38.50
CA SER A 197 40.84 21.43 -39.23
C SER A 197 42.23 21.89 -38.77
N PHE A 198 42.76 21.32 -37.67
CA PHE A 198 44.12 21.57 -37.17
C PHE A 198 45.03 20.35 -37.42
N CYS A 199 44.44 19.17 -37.57
CA CYS A 199 45.15 17.89 -37.64
C CYS A 199 45.59 17.46 -39.05
N GLU A 200 45.55 18.30 -40.08
CA GLU A 200 46.32 17.99 -41.31
C GLU A 200 47.82 17.87 -41.03
N LEU A 201 48.29 18.39 -39.88
CA LEU A 201 49.67 18.34 -39.40
C LEU A 201 49.92 17.40 -38.21
N LEU A 202 48.89 16.74 -37.64
CA LEU A 202 49.05 15.84 -36.48
C LEU A 202 49.05 14.36 -36.90
N PRO A 203 49.75 13.47 -36.18
CA PRO A 203 49.93 12.08 -36.63
C PRO A 203 48.61 11.30 -36.52
N LYS A 204 48.35 10.43 -37.50
CA LYS A 204 47.07 9.70 -37.71
C LYS A 204 46.50 8.97 -36.48
N HIS A 205 47.31 8.62 -35.49
CA HIS A 205 46.89 7.95 -34.25
C HIS A 205 45.81 8.70 -33.44
N TYR A 206 45.89 10.03 -33.30
CA TYR A 206 44.93 10.81 -32.50
C TYR A 206 43.52 10.84 -33.09
N GLN A 207 43.39 10.80 -34.42
CA GLN A 207 42.08 10.75 -35.09
C GLN A 207 41.38 9.40 -34.93
N VAL A 208 42.15 8.32 -34.76
CA VAL A 208 41.62 6.97 -34.56
C VAL A 208 41.05 6.82 -33.14
N GLU A 209 41.67 7.45 -32.15
CA GLU A 209 41.30 7.33 -30.74
C GLU A 209 39.93 7.95 -30.40
N SER A 210 39.68 9.21 -30.79
CA SER A 210 38.38 9.86 -30.50
C SER A 210 37.22 9.23 -31.28
N LYS A 211 37.48 8.72 -32.50
CA LYS A 211 36.48 7.95 -33.25
C LYS A 211 36.13 6.64 -32.54
N LEU A 212 37.14 5.93 -32.04
CA LEU A 212 36.95 4.69 -31.29
C LEU A 212 36.18 4.94 -29.98
N GLN A 213 36.48 6.04 -29.27
CA GLN A 213 35.75 6.44 -28.06
C GLN A 213 34.28 6.73 -28.34
N ALA A 214 33.95 7.47 -29.41
CA ALA A 214 32.55 7.70 -29.80
C ALA A 214 31.81 6.39 -30.12
N GLU A 215 32.48 5.42 -30.76
CA GLU A 215 31.91 4.09 -31.02
C GLU A 215 31.71 3.28 -29.72
N ILE A 216 32.61 3.40 -28.74
CA ILE A 216 32.49 2.78 -27.41
C ILE A 216 31.28 3.34 -26.65
N TYR A 217 31.15 4.66 -26.55
CA TYR A 217 30.02 5.30 -25.85
C TYR A 217 28.68 4.96 -26.51
N MET A 218 28.67 4.84 -27.83
CA MET A 218 27.50 4.37 -28.58
C MET A 218 27.09 2.94 -28.23
N SER A 219 28.06 2.03 -28.13
CA SER A 219 27.80 0.65 -27.72
C SER A 219 27.30 0.57 -26.28
N GLN A 220 27.87 1.37 -25.37
CA GLN A 220 27.44 1.45 -23.97
C GLN A 220 26.02 2.00 -23.84
N LEU A 221 25.70 3.08 -24.55
CA LEU A 221 24.37 3.66 -24.57
C LEU A 221 23.32 2.66 -25.08
N ALA A 222 23.63 1.92 -26.14
CA ALA A 222 22.74 0.87 -26.65
C ALA A 222 22.50 -0.24 -25.62
N GLY A 223 23.51 -0.59 -24.82
CA GLY A 223 23.40 -1.54 -23.70
C GLY A 223 22.49 -1.02 -22.59
N ASN A 224 22.74 0.19 -22.09
CA ASN A 224 21.96 0.79 -21.01
C ASN A 224 20.48 0.95 -21.39
N VAL A 225 20.21 1.32 -22.65
CA VAL A 225 18.85 1.43 -23.18
C VAL A 225 18.15 0.06 -23.21
N ALA A 226 18.86 -1.01 -23.60
CA ALA A 226 18.30 -2.36 -23.56
C ALA A 226 17.98 -2.81 -22.13
N ASP A 227 18.83 -2.46 -21.16
CA ASP A 227 18.59 -2.75 -19.74
C ASP A 227 17.40 -1.98 -19.18
N ILE A 228 17.23 -0.69 -19.54
CA ILE A 228 16.06 0.11 -19.18
C ILE A 228 14.77 -0.55 -19.68
N LEU A 229 14.75 -1.03 -20.93
CA LEU A 229 13.58 -1.72 -21.48
C LEU A 229 13.26 -3.00 -20.69
N ARG A 230 14.28 -3.83 -20.45
CA ARG A 230 14.14 -5.07 -19.67
C ARG A 230 13.61 -4.83 -18.26
N LEU A 231 14.09 -3.77 -17.59
CA LEU A 231 13.62 -3.39 -16.27
C LEU A 231 12.16 -2.87 -16.30
N ASN A 232 11.79 -2.06 -17.28
CA ASN A 232 10.41 -1.61 -17.47
C ASN A 232 9.45 -2.76 -17.75
N GLU A 233 9.81 -3.71 -18.62
CA GLU A 233 9.00 -4.90 -18.86
C GLU A 233 8.80 -5.72 -17.59
N LYS A 234 9.85 -5.86 -16.77
CA LYS A 234 9.75 -6.55 -15.47
C LYS A 234 8.79 -5.83 -14.52
N GLN A 235 8.85 -4.50 -14.44
CA GLN A 235 7.94 -3.71 -13.62
C GLN A 235 6.49 -3.80 -14.10
N ALA A 236 6.27 -3.73 -15.42
CA ALA A 236 4.93 -3.87 -15.99
C ALA A 236 4.29 -5.21 -15.61
N ARG A 237 5.04 -6.32 -15.71
CA ARG A 237 4.56 -7.65 -15.29
C ARG A 237 4.25 -7.71 -13.80
N GLN A 238 5.06 -7.07 -12.95
CA GLN A 238 4.80 -7.03 -11.50
C GLN A 238 3.54 -6.23 -11.16
N ILE A 239 3.30 -5.12 -11.85
CA ILE A 239 2.08 -4.32 -11.68
C ILE A 239 0.85 -5.13 -12.12
N GLU A 240 0.95 -5.85 -13.23
CA GLU A 240 -0.14 -6.71 -13.73
C GLU A 240 -0.46 -7.85 -12.77
N ASP A 241 0.56 -8.53 -12.24
CA ASP A 241 0.40 -9.60 -11.24
C ASP A 241 -0.24 -9.08 -9.94
N LEU A 242 0.26 -7.95 -9.40
CA LEU A 242 -0.32 -7.33 -8.21
C LEU A 242 -1.77 -6.86 -8.43
N SER A 243 -2.06 -6.29 -9.60
CA SER A 243 -3.42 -5.88 -9.96
C SER A 243 -4.36 -7.08 -10.04
N GLY A 244 -3.90 -8.19 -10.62
CA GLY A 244 -4.65 -9.45 -10.66
C GLY A 244 -4.90 -10.04 -9.27
N GLN A 245 -3.94 -9.92 -8.36
CA GLN A 245 -4.09 -10.33 -6.96
C GLN A 245 -5.14 -9.48 -6.22
N VAL A 246 -5.09 -8.15 -6.39
CA VAL A 246 -6.07 -7.23 -5.79
C VAL A 246 -7.48 -7.48 -6.32
N GLU A 247 -7.64 -7.65 -7.64
CA GLU A 247 -8.94 -7.95 -8.25
C GLU A 247 -9.51 -9.28 -7.71
N THR A 248 -8.65 -10.29 -7.57
CA THR A 248 -9.05 -11.58 -6.99
C THR A 248 -9.49 -11.43 -5.53
N GLU A 249 -8.75 -10.66 -4.72
CA GLU A 249 -9.14 -10.39 -3.33
C GLU A 249 -10.45 -9.59 -3.22
N GLU A 250 -10.68 -8.60 -4.08
CA GLU A 250 -11.92 -7.82 -4.09
C GLU A 250 -13.13 -8.67 -4.45
N LEU A 251 -13.00 -9.52 -5.48
CA LEU A 251 -14.04 -10.49 -5.83
C LEU A 251 -14.31 -11.46 -4.68
N GLN A 252 -13.25 -11.96 -4.02
CA GLN A 252 -13.40 -12.82 -2.84
C GLN A 252 -14.12 -12.09 -1.70
N ARG A 253 -13.74 -10.85 -1.36
CA ARG A 253 -14.45 -10.05 -0.34
C ARG A 253 -15.91 -9.82 -0.70
N GLY A 254 -16.22 -9.61 -1.98
CA GLY A 254 -17.60 -9.52 -2.47
C GLY A 254 -18.40 -10.80 -2.24
N HIS A 255 -17.81 -11.96 -2.53
CA HIS A 255 -18.43 -13.26 -2.27
C HIS A 255 -18.60 -13.54 -0.76
N ASP A 256 -17.59 -13.24 0.05
CA ASP A 256 -17.64 -13.37 1.52
C ASP A 256 -18.75 -12.49 2.09
N GLY A 257 -18.88 -11.26 1.60
CA GLY A 257 -19.96 -10.33 1.95
C GLY A 257 -21.35 -10.87 1.62
N GLN A 258 -21.55 -11.48 0.44
CA GLN A 258 -22.83 -12.10 0.08
C GLN A 258 -23.17 -13.29 0.97
N LYS A 259 -22.19 -14.12 1.33
CA LYS A 259 -22.36 -15.24 2.27
C LYS A 259 -22.76 -14.74 3.65
N LEU A 260 -22.07 -13.72 4.18
CA LEU A 260 -22.43 -13.07 5.43
C LEU A 260 -23.85 -12.50 5.37
N GLU A 261 -24.23 -11.80 4.30
CA GLU A 261 -25.59 -11.25 4.16
C GLU A 261 -26.67 -12.35 4.25
N ARG A 262 -26.44 -13.50 3.61
CA ARG A 262 -27.36 -14.65 3.70
C ARG A 262 -27.44 -15.20 5.13
N ILE A 263 -26.31 -15.34 5.81
CA ILE A 263 -26.26 -15.77 7.21
C ILE A 263 -27.00 -14.77 8.11
N GLY A 264 -26.78 -13.47 7.90
CA GLY A 264 -27.46 -12.41 8.64
C GLY A 264 -28.98 -12.49 8.51
N LYS A 265 -29.50 -12.79 7.31
CA LYS A 265 -30.93 -13.02 7.08
C LYS A 265 -31.47 -14.24 7.84
N LEU A 266 -30.76 -15.36 7.82
CA LEU A 266 -31.15 -16.57 8.57
C LEU A 266 -31.15 -16.34 10.09
N LEU A 267 -30.22 -15.50 10.57
CA LEU A 267 -30.13 -15.08 11.96
C LEU A 267 -31.09 -13.93 12.33
N LYS A 268 -31.89 -13.45 11.38
CA LYS A 268 -32.84 -12.33 11.54
C LYS A 268 -32.19 -11.05 12.08
N LEU A 269 -30.95 -10.79 11.66
CA LEU A 269 -30.19 -9.61 12.06
C LEU A 269 -30.47 -8.45 11.11
N GLU A 270 -30.51 -7.24 11.67
CA GLU A 270 -30.41 -6.02 10.87
C GLU A 270 -29.08 -5.99 10.10
N PRO A 271 -29.02 -5.30 8.95
CA PRO A 271 -27.78 -5.12 8.19
C PRO A 271 -26.65 -4.64 9.09
N TYR A 272 -25.64 -5.48 9.25
CA TYR A 272 -24.46 -5.17 10.05
C TYR A 272 -23.51 -4.28 9.26
N SER A 273 -23.12 -3.16 9.85
CA SER A 273 -21.99 -2.35 9.39
C SER A 273 -21.04 -2.10 10.55
N SER A 274 -19.74 -2.32 10.31
CA SER A 274 -18.70 -2.03 11.28
C SER A 274 -18.65 -0.54 11.66
N GLU A 275 -19.04 0.34 10.74
CA GLU A 275 -19.11 1.79 10.98
C GLU A 275 -20.26 2.13 11.94
N THR A 276 -21.45 1.55 11.72
CA THR A 276 -22.60 1.74 12.62
C THR A 276 -22.29 1.24 14.03
N GLU A 277 -21.58 0.11 14.16
CA GLU A 277 -21.14 -0.37 15.47
C GLU A 277 -20.15 0.58 16.15
N ARG A 278 -19.15 1.10 15.42
CA ARG A 278 -18.22 2.09 15.98
C ARG A 278 -18.92 3.36 16.44
N THR A 279 -19.90 3.84 15.67
CA THR A 279 -20.72 5.01 16.05
C THR A 279 -21.51 4.72 17.31
N ARG A 280 -22.24 3.59 17.38
CA ARG A 280 -23.00 3.18 18.56
C ARG A 280 -22.10 3.04 19.80
N LEU A 281 -20.91 2.47 19.62
CA LEU A 281 -19.93 2.35 20.70
C LEU A 281 -19.48 3.73 21.20
N SER A 282 -19.20 4.65 20.28
CA SER A 282 -18.83 6.03 20.60
C SER A 282 -19.96 6.79 21.31
N GLU A 283 -21.20 6.59 20.89
CA GLU A 283 -22.39 7.18 21.53
C GLU A 283 -22.59 6.62 22.94
N TYR A 284 -22.51 5.30 23.09
CA TYR A 284 -22.59 4.64 24.40
C TYR A 284 -21.51 5.16 25.35
N ARG A 285 -20.26 5.28 24.88
CA ARG A 285 -19.18 5.92 25.65
C ARG A 285 -19.53 7.32 26.09
N GLY A 286 -20.06 8.14 25.18
CA GLY A 286 -20.50 9.51 25.48
C GLY A 286 -21.57 9.52 26.57
N ASN A 287 -22.55 8.63 26.48
CA ASN A 287 -23.66 8.52 27.43
C ASN A 287 -23.17 8.08 28.82
N ILE A 288 -22.33 7.04 28.89
CA ILE A 288 -21.75 6.59 30.15
C ILE A 288 -20.87 7.68 30.77
N MET A 289 -20.00 8.33 29.98
CA MET A 289 -19.20 9.43 30.50
C MET A 289 -20.08 10.57 31.03
N ALA A 290 -21.18 10.91 30.35
CA ALA A 290 -22.12 11.93 30.80
C ALA A 290 -22.84 11.54 32.09
N GLU A 291 -23.35 10.31 32.19
CA GLU A 291 -24.06 9.78 33.37
C GLU A 291 -23.15 9.75 34.60
N TYR A 292 -21.89 9.30 34.41
CA TYR A 292 -20.97 9.10 35.51
C TYR A 292 -20.05 10.29 35.82
N ASN A 293 -19.94 11.30 34.96
CA ASN A 293 -19.17 12.52 35.27
C ASN A 293 -19.66 13.20 36.56
N GLY A 294 -20.96 13.13 36.86
CA GLY A 294 -21.51 13.60 38.14
C GLY A 294 -21.04 12.74 39.33
N TRP A 295 -21.05 11.42 39.18
CA TRP A 295 -20.64 10.47 40.23
C TRP A 295 -19.14 10.47 40.51
N TYR A 296 -18.30 10.49 39.47
CA TYR A 296 -16.84 10.51 39.61
C TYR A 296 -16.32 11.77 40.29
N SER A 297 -17.07 12.89 40.21
CA SER A 297 -16.70 14.12 40.93
C SER A 297 -16.90 14.03 42.45
N LEU A 298 -17.69 13.08 42.94
CA LEU A 298 -18.05 12.93 44.36
C LEU A 298 -17.30 11.81 45.09
N GLN A 299 -16.84 10.77 44.39
CA GLN A 299 -16.04 9.69 44.98
C GLN A 299 -14.57 9.83 44.57
N GLU A 300 -13.66 9.69 45.55
CA GLU A 300 -12.20 9.52 45.35
C GLU A 300 -11.88 8.17 44.69
N THR A 301 -12.49 7.93 43.53
CA THR A 301 -12.19 6.74 42.73
C THR A 301 -10.74 6.84 42.24
N PRO A 302 -10.00 5.71 42.22
CA PRO A 302 -8.65 5.69 41.68
C PRO A 302 -8.63 6.28 40.28
N LYS A 303 -7.70 7.21 40.02
CA LYS A 303 -7.55 7.91 38.73
C LYS A 303 -7.40 6.99 37.50
N THR A 304 -7.20 5.67 37.70
CA THR A 304 -7.15 4.65 36.65
C THR A 304 -7.75 3.31 37.14
N PRO A 305 -9.09 3.14 37.15
CA PRO A 305 -9.76 1.91 37.56
C PRO A 305 -9.33 0.70 36.69
N LEU A 306 -8.92 0.98 35.46
CA LEU A 306 -8.44 -0.04 34.54
C LEU A 306 -7.11 -0.67 34.98
N ALA A 307 -6.15 0.15 35.42
CA ALA A 307 -4.83 -0.36 35.77
C ALA A 307 -4.93 -1.29 36.98
N SER A 308 -5.82 -0.99 37.93
CA SER A 308 -6.09 -1.90 39.04
C SER A 308 -6.77 -3.20 38.58
N ILE A 309 -7.74 -3.12 37.66
CA ILE A 309 -8.41 -4.32 37.13
C ILE A 309 -7.42 -5.22 36.39
N THR A 310 -6.68 -4.66 35.45
CA THR A 310 -5.72 -5.40 34.62
C THR A 310 -4.60 -5.98 35.45
N ASN A 311 -4.11 -5.30 36.49
CA ASN A 311 -3.06 -5.82 37.36
C ASN A 311 -3.58 -6.78 38.45
N HIS A 312 -4.89 -6.94 38.60
CA HIS A 312 -5.46 -7.82 39.61
C HIS A 312 -5.17 -9.29 39.31
N GLN A 313 -4.84 -10.07 40.34
CA GLN A 313 -4.48 -11.48 40.19
C GLN A 313 -5.60 -12.30 39.55
N THR A 314 -6.87 -12.04 39.91
CA THR A 314 -8.03 -12.74 39.32
C THR A 314 -8.10 -12.52 37.81
N PHE A 315 -7.98 -11.27 37.35
CA PHE A 315 -7.99 -10.94 35.93
C PHE A 315 -6.85 -11.62 35.18
N GLN A 316 -5.63 -11.52 35.72
CA GLN A 316 -4.44 -12.13 35.13
C GLN A 316 -4.58 -13.65 35.05
N SER A 317 -5.05 -14.31 36.12
CA SER A 317 -5.26 -15.76 36.16
C SER A 317 -6.28 -16.24 35.13
N TRP A 318 -7.36 -15.50 34.92
CA TRP A 318 -8.35 -15.79 33.88
C TRP A 318 -7.75 -15.58 32.49
N ARG A 319 -7.09 -14.43 32.26
CA ARG A 319 -6.48 -14.06 30.98
C ARG A 319 -5.44 -15.08 30.54
N THR A 320 -4.54 -15.48 31.43
CA THR A 320 -3.43 -16.40 31.14
C THR A 320 -3.78 -17.87 31.34
N SER A 321 -5.04 -18.20 31.64
CA SER A 321 -5.48 -19.59 31.75
C SER A 321 -5.16 -20.36 30.47
N VAL A 322 -4.96 -21.68 30.59
CA VAL A 322 -4.82 -22.56 29.43
C VAL A 322 -6.19 -23.00 28.90
N SER A 323 -7.16 -23.22 29.80
CA SER A 323 -8.52 -23.68 29.46
C SER A 323 -9.44 -22.52 29.10
N SER A 324 -10.46 -22.73 28.26
CA SER A 324 -11.57 -21.79 28.03
C SER A 324 -12.28 -21.43 29.35
N ARG A 325 -12.62 -20.14 29.57
CA ARG A 325 -13.17 -19.63 30.84
C ARG A 325 -13.98 -18.34 30.66
N ILE A 326 -14.96 -18.16 31.53
CA ILE A 326 -15.74 -16.92 31.72
C ILE A 326 -15.21 -16.16 32.94
N LEU A 327 -15.03 -14.86 32.80
CA LEU A 327 -14.88 -13.93 33.91
C LEU A 327 -16.13 -13.05 33.99
N LEU A 328 -16.87 -13.20 35.07
CA LEU A 328 -18.01 -12.36 35.41
C LEU A 328 -17.53 -11.27 36.35
N LEU A 329 -17.45 -10.05 35.82
CA LEU A 329 -17.15 -8.87 36.60
C LEU A 329 -18.47 -8.30 37.14
N ILE A 330 -18.57 -8.12 38.45
CA ILE A 330 -19.75 -7.54 39.12
C ILE A 330 -19.40 -6.16 39.69
N GLY A 331 -20.16 -5.13 39.29
CA GLY A 331 -19.93 -3.76 39.74
C GLY A 331 -20.31 -2.71 38.70
N HIS A 332 -19.87 -1.47 38.93
CA HIS A 332 -20.11 -0.33 38.02
C HIS A 332 -18.80 0.01 37.30
N PHE A 333 -18.58 -0.53 36.11
CA PHE A 333 -17.39 -0.23 35.30
C PHE A 333 -17.67 -0.44 33.81
N ILE A 334 -16.85 0.23 33.00
CA ILE A 334 -16.85 0.12 31.55
C ILE A 334 -15.85 -0.97 31.15
N THR A 335 -16.30 -1.98 30.41
CA THR A 335 -15.48 -3.16 30.05
C THR A 335 -14.48 -2.93 28.92
N GLU A 336 -14.56 -1.81 28.22
CA GLU A 336 -13.82 -1.50 26.98
C GLU A 336 -12.30 -1.50 27.09
N CYS A 337 -11.77 -1.65 28.29
CA CYS A 337 -10.36 -1.48 28.54
C CYS A 337 -9.59 -2.80 28.70
N ALA A 338 -10.28 -3.95 28.69
CA ALA A 338 -9.68 -5.29 28.66
C ALA A 338 -9.51 -5.81 27.22
N MET A 339 -9.16 -4.93 26.27
CA MET A 339 -9.00 -5.34 24.87
C MET A 339 -7.84 -6.33 24.74
N PRO A 340 -8.03 -7.44 24.02
CA PRO A 340 -6.97 -8.41 23.80
C PRO A 340 -5.80 -7.80 23.01
N GLU A 341 -4.65 -8.46 23.07
CA GLU A 341 -3.49 -8.09 22.26
C GLU A 341 -3.82 -8.19 20.76
N LYS A 342 -3.14 -7.36 19.95
CA LYS A 342 -3.53 -6.88 18.62
C LYS A 342 -3.81 -7.92 17.50
N GLN A 343 -3.89 -9.23 17.77
CA GLN A 343 -4.04 -10.27 16.74
C GLN A 343 -5.14 -11.30 16.98
N ASP A 344 -5.68 -11.43 18.20
CA ASP A 344 -6.72 -12.42 18.46
C ASP A 344 -8.12 -11.90 18.05
N PRO A 345 -8.98 -12.75 17.47
CA PRO A 345 -10.36 -12.39 17.13
C PRO A 345 -11.15 -12.07 18.40
N PHE A 346 -11.87 -10.95 18.39
CA PHE A 346 -12.69 -10.53 19.52
C PHE A 346 -14.01 -9.92 19.07
N THR A 347 -15.09 -10.29 19.75
CA THR A 347 -16.42 -9.68 19.58
C THR A 347 -16.81 -8.98 20.87
N PHE A 348 -17.46 -7.83 20.75
CA PHE A 348 -17.87 -7.01 21.88
C PHE A 348 -19.34 -6.61 21.70
N TYR A 349 -20.21 -6.89 22.67
CA TYR A 349 -21.65 -6.56 22.59
C TYR A 349 -22.12 -5.83 23.85
N ILE A 350 -22.77 -4.68 23.68
CA ILE A 350 -23.41 -3.93 24.77
C ILE A 350 -24.91 -4.21 24.73
N ILE A 351 -25.42 -4.77 25.82
CA ILE A 351 -26.82 -5.10 26.00
C ILE A 351 -27.54 -3.88 26.58
N GLY A 352 -28.72 -3.57 26.05
CA GLY A 352 -29.52 -2.38 26.36
C GLY A 352 -29.15 -1.12 25.56
N ALA A 353 -28.13 -1.17 24.71
CA ALA A 353 -27.72 -0.02 23.90
C ALA A 353 -28.52 0.13 22.60
N ARG A 354 -29.27 -0.90 22.19
CA ARG A 354 -30.07 -0.89 20.96
C ARG A 354 -31.52 -0.55 21.27
N THR A 355 -32.24 -0.05 20.25
CA THR A 355 -33.68 0.20 20.33
C THR A 355 -34.52 -1.07 20.28
N VAL A 356 -33.92 -2.19 19.88
CA VAL A 356 -34.56 -3.51 19.78
C VAL A 356 -34.27 -4.29 21.06
N ASP A 357 -35.22 -5.09 21.51
CA ASP A 357 -35.04 -5.94 22.70
C ASP A 357 -33.81 -6.84 22.55
N ASP A 358 -32.91 -6.76 23.54
CA ASP A 358 -31.71 -7.60 23.60
C ASP A 358 -32.03 -8.96 24.23
N THR A 359 -32.96 -9.67 23.59
CA THR A 359 -33.27 -11.05 23.89
C THR A 359 -32.05 -11.95 23.65
N PHE A 360 -32.03 -13.12 24.31
CA PHE A 360 -30.99 -14.14 24.11
C PHE A 360 -30.68 -14.41 22.62
N ASN A 361 -31.73 -14.58 21.80
CA ASN A 361 -31.57 -14.91 20.38
C ASN A 361 -30.86 -13.79 19.61
N ASN A 362 -31.17 -12.52 19.92
CA ASN A 362 -30.58 -11.37 19.25
C ASN A 362 -29.11 -11.20 19.62
N VAL A 363 -28.78 -11.35 20.91
CA VAL A 363 -27.40 -11.26 21.40
C VAL A 363 -26.57 -12.40 20.82
N ALA A 364 -27.00 -13.66 20.99
CA ALA A 364 -26.25 -14.82 20.51
C ALA A 364 -26.10 -14.83 18.99
N SER A 365 -27.15 -14.52 18.22
CA SER A 365 -27.07 -14.35 16.77
C SER A 365 -26.06 -13.27 16.36
N SER A 366 -26.07 -12.13 17.04
CA SER A 366 -25.12 -11.04 16.77
C SER A 366 -23.68 -11.46 17.07
N LEU A 367 -23.45 -12.22 18.15
CA LEU A 367 -22.12 -12.75 18.46
C LEU A 367 -21.63 -13.71 17.38
N ILE A 368 -22.46 -14.67 16.98
CA ILE A 368 -22.16 -15.64 15.91
C ILE A 368 -21.81 -14.91 14.61
N PHE A 369 -22.64 -13.95 14.20
CA PHE A 369 -22.43 -13.19 12.98
C PHE A 369 -21.11 -12.41 13.00
N ARG A 370 -20.78 -11.76 14.13
CA ARG A 370 -19.53 -11.01 14.28
C ARG A 370 -18.31 -11.91 14.30
N LEU A 371 -18.39 -13.08 14.94
CA LEU A 371 -17.33 -14.08 14.90
C LEU A 371 -17.07 -14.54 13.46
N LEU A 372 -18.11 -14.79 12.68
CA LEU A 372 -17.96 -15.14 11.26
C LEU A 372 -17.36 -14.01 10.42
N SER A 373 -17.74 -12.76 10.65
CA SER A 373 -17.17 -11.63 9.90
C SER A 373 -15.69 -11.40 10.16
N MET A 374 -15.15 -11.92 11.27
CA MET A 374 -13.73 -11.92 11.60
C MET A 374 -12.95 -13.09 10.99
N ASN A 375 -13.61 -14.09 10.40
CA ASN A 375 -12.97 -15.26 9.82
C ASN A 375 -13.44 -15.48 8.37
N PRO A 376 -13.03 -14.62 7.42
CA PRO A 376 -13.45 -14.73 6.02
C PRO A 376 -12.98 -16.04 5.38
N ASP A 377 -11.83 -16.58 5.79
CA ASP A 377 -11.28 -17.81 5.23
C ASP A 377 -12.18 -19.02 5.51
N ALA A 378 -12.86 -19.05 6.65
CA ALA A 378 -13.87 -20.07 6.95
C ALA A 378 -15.07 -20.02 6.00
N LEU A 379 -15.48 -18.83 5.57
CA LEU A 379 -16.58 -18.66 4.62
C LEU A 379 -16.19 -19.11 3.21
N ARG A 380 -14.90 -19.06 2.87
CA ARG A 380 -14.36 -19.51 1.57
C ARG A 380 -14.29 -21.02 1.45
N ASN A 381 -14.25 -21.74 2.58
CA ASN A 381 -14.34 -23.20 2.58
C ASN A 381 -15.79 -23.63 2.35
N GLU A 382 -16.11 -24.10 1.14
CA GLU A 382 -17.47 -24.49 0.75
C GLU A 382 -18.06 -25.63 1.60
N GLU A 383 -17.23 -26.57 2.06
CA GLU A 383 -17.68 -27.68 2.92
C GLU A 383 -18.09 -27.16 4.30
N GLN A 384 -17.22 -26.38 4.95
CA GLN A 384 -17.52 -25.77 6.25
C GLN A 384 -18.72 -24.82 6.17
N TYR A 385 -18.83 -24.05 5.09
CA TYR A 385 -19.96 -23.14 4.87
C TYR A 385 -21.27 -23.90 4.64
N ALA A 386 -21.27 -24.99 3.86
CA ALA A 386 -22.46 -25.80 3.62
C ALA A 386 -22.97 -26.45 4.92
N GLU A 387 -22.07 -26.97 5.75
CA GLU A 387 -22.41 -27.52 7.07
C GLU A 387 -22.99 -26.46 8.01
N LEU A 388 -22.36 -25.28 8.09
CA LEU A 388 -22.88 -24.14 8.84
C LEU A 388 -24.27 -23.73 8.35
N GLN A 389 -24.49 -23.71 7.04
CA GLN A 389 -25.78 -23.37 6.45
C GLN A 389 -26.87 -24.38 6.84
N ALA A 390 -26.56 -25.67 6.86
CA ALA A 390 -27.49 -26.71 7.30
C ALA A 390 -27.89 -26.53 8.78
N GLU A 391 -26.93 -26.19 9.65
CA GLU A 391 -27.20 -25.91 11.07
C GLU A 391 -28.03 -24.63 11.26
N LEU A 392 -27.73 -23.57 10.50
CA LEU A 392 -28.51 -22.33 10.51
C LEU A 392 -29.96 -22.55 10.04
N GLN A 393 -30.18 -23.39 9.01
CA GLN A 393 -31.52 -23.77 8.57
C GLN A 393 -32.26 -24.58 9.63
N SER A 394 -31.57 -25.49 10.32
CA SER A 394 -32.15 -26.23 11.46
C SER A 394 -32.58 -25.29 12.60
N TYR A 395 -31.74 -24.30 12.91
CA TYR A 395 -32.08 -23.22 13.84
C TYR A 395 -33.30 -22.42 13.38
N GLU A 396 -33.32 -21.95 12.12
CA GLU A 396 -34.44 -21.18 11.58
C GLU A 396 -35.76 -21.96 11.69
N ASN A 397 -35.76 -23.24 11.29
CA ASN A 397 -36.91 -24.13 11.42
C ASN A 397 -37.36 -24.28 12.89
N SER A 398 -36.42 -24.37 13.82
CA SER A 398 -36.72 -24.41 15.26
C SER A 398 -37.41 -23.14 15.74
N THR A 399 -37.05 -21.97 15.20
CA THR A 399 -37.72 -20.70 15.55
C THR A 399 -39.12 -20.58 14.95
N LEU A 400 -39.36 -21.11 13.74
CA LEU A 400 -40.64 -21.02 13.04
C LEU A 400 -41.75 -21.82 13.72
N ILE A 401 -41.43 -22.99 14.27
CA ILE A 401 -42.40 -23.91 14.88
C ILE A 401 -42.86 -23.42 16.29
N ARG A 402 -42.38 -22.24 16.74
CA ARG A 402 -42.53 -21.78 18.15
C ARG A 402 -42.09 -22.87 19.12
N SER A 403 -40.96 -23.50 18.79
CA SER A 403 -40.38 -24.55 19.62
C SER A 403 -40.10 -24.03 21.03
N ASN A 404 -39.97 -24.96 21.96
CA ASN A 404 -39.52 -24.65 23.32
C ASN A 404 -38.23 -23.79 23.27
N PRO A 405 -38.14 -22.67 24.02
CA PRO A 405 -36.95 -21.81 24.07
C PRO A 405 -35.63 -22.57 24.28
N TYR A 406 -35.64 -23.67 25.03
CA TYR A 406 -34.47 -24.52 25.25
C TYR A 406 -33.97 -25.19 23.96
N ILE A 407 -34.88 -25.58 23.06
CA ILE A 407 -34.51 -26.18 21.76
C ILE A 407 -33.85 -25.11 20.88
N VAL A 408 -34.41 -23.90 20.86
CA VAL A 408 -33.83 -22.77 20.12
C VAL A 408 -32.43 -22.44 20.64
N GLN A 409 -32.25 -22.41 21.96
CA GLN A 409 -30.96 -22.23 22.62
C GLN A 409 -29.95 -23.31 22.23
N GLU A 410 -30.37 -24.58 22.25
CA GLU A 410 -29.50 -25.69 21.87
C GLU A 410 -29.07 -25.60 20.40
N SER A 411 -30.00 -25.30 19.49
CA SER A 411 -29.71 -25.14 18.08
C SER A 411 -28.73 -24.00 17.84
N LEU A 412 -28.91 -22.85 18.51
CA LEU A 412 -28.02 -21.71 18.37
C LEU A 412 -26.64 -21.96 19.00
N ALA A 413 -26.57 -22.72 20.10
CA ALA A 413 -25.31 -23.18 20.68
C ALA A 413 -24.53 -24.09 19.72
N LYS A 414 -25.21 -25.00 18.99
CA LYS A 414 -24.57 -25.83 17.97
C LYS A 414 -23.94 -24.97 16.87
N VAL A 415 -24.69 -24.01 16.33
CA VAL A 415 -24.18 -23.04 15.34
C VAL A 415 -22.97 -22.28 15.88
N ALA A 416 -23.03 -21.77 17.12
CA ALA A 416 -21.91 -21.03 17.72
C ALA A 416 -20.65 -21.89 17.89
N LEU A 417 -20.80 -23.13 18.36
CA LEU A 417 -19.69 -24.08 18.49
C LEU A 417 -19.07 -24.41 17.13
N ARG A 418 -19.89 -24.58 16.09
CA ARG A 418 -19.41 -24.76 14.71
C ARG A 418 -18.59 -23.56 14.25
N VAL A 419 -19.09 -22.34 14.44
CA VAL A 419 -18.37 -21.10 14.08
C VAL A 419 -17.05 -20.99 14.84
N LEU A 420 -17.03 -21.29 16.13
CA LEU A 420 -15.80 -21.28 16.92
C LEU A 420 -14.79 -22.32 16.40
N ASN A 421 -15.25 -23.52 16.02
CA ASN A 421 -14.39 -24.55 15.45
C ASN A 421 -13.85 -24.23 14.04
N MET A 422 -14.32 -23.16 13.40
CA MET A 422 -13.70 -22.65 12.16
C MET A 422 -12.42 -21.85 12.43
N PHE A 423 -12.14 -21.47 13.68
CA PHE A 423 -10.89 -20.81 14.04
C PHE A 423 -9.77 -21.84 14.30
N PRO A 424 -8.50 -21.50 13.99
CA PRO A 424 -7.36 -22.38 14.30
C PRO A 424 -7.24 -22.67 15.80
N SER A 425 -6.75 -23.86 16.14
CA SER A 425 -6.58 -24.28 17.55
C SER A 425 -5.56 -23.46 18.34
N SER A 426 -4.64 -22.78 17.65
CA SER A 426 -3.68 -21.85 18.27
C SER A 426 -4.32 -20.54 18.73
N THR A 427 -5.51 -20.22 18.23
CA THR A 427 -6.15 -18.92 18.38
C THR A 427 -6.94 -18.84 19.69
N THR A 428 -6.97 -17.64 20.29
CA THR A 428 -7.88 -17.35 21.40
C THR A 428 -8.99 -16.44 20.92
N VAL A 429 -10.25 -16.86 21.03
CA VAL A 429 -11.42 -16.06 20.69
C VAL A 429 -11.93 -15.36 21.94
N TRP A 430 -12.05 -14.04 21.87
CA TRP A 430 -12.53 -13.22 22.97
C TRP A 430 -13.98 -12.78 22.75
N ILE A 431 -14.83 -12.99 23.74
CA ILE A 431 -16.23 -12.56 23.73
C ILE A 431 -16.42 -11.62 24.91
N ILE A 432 -16.71 -10.35 24.65
CA ILE A 432 -16.89 -9.34 25.68
C ILE A 432 -18.36 -8.90 25.67
N LEU A 433 -19.02 -9.02 26.82
CA LEU A 433 -20.42 -8.64 27.00
C LEU A 433 -20.52 -7.58 28.10
N GLU A 434 -21.14 -6.46 27.77
CA GLU A 434 -21.41 -5.39 28.71
C GLU A 434 -22.90 -5.36 29.04
N ARG A 435 -23.23 -5.15 30.33
CA ARG A 435 -24.61 -5.13 30.85
C ARG A 435 -25.37 -6.44 30.63
N LEU A 436 -24.73 -7.57 30.92
CA LEU A 436 -25.38 -8.89 30.83
C LEU A 436 -26.67 -8.97 31.68
N ASP A 437 -26.77 -8.18 32.75
CA ASP A 437 -27.99 -7.98 33.55
C ASP A 437 -29.20 -7.50 32.76
N GLN A 438 -29.00 -6.83 31.63
CA GLN A 438 -30.06 -6.27 30.78
C GLN A 438 -30.53 -7.22 29.68
N CYS A 439 -30.07 -8.47 29.62
CA CYS A 439 -30.55 -9.43 28.61
C CYS A 439 -31.95 -9.92 28.99
N ARG A 440 -32.98 -9.24 28.49
CA ARG A 440 -34.38 -9.47 28.85
C ARG A 440 -35.31 -9.25 27.67
N ASP A 441 -36.51 -9.78 27.81
CA ASP A 441 -37.68 -9.46 26.99
C ASP A 441 -38.70 -8.71 27.88
N GLU A 442 -39.66 -7.99 27.29
CA GLU A 442 -40.72 -7.25 28.00
C GLU A 442 -41.50 -8.17 28.95
N GLU A 443 -41.72 -9.43 28.55
CA GLU A 443 -42.52 -10.40 29.30
C GLU A 443 -41.72 -11.22 30.32
N SER A 444 -40.40 -11.40 30.12
CA SER A 444 -39.59 -12.27 30.97
C SER A 444 -38.18 -11.75 31.22
N THR A 445 -37.97 -11.18 32.40
CA THR A 445 -36.70 -10.54 32.76
C THR A 445 -35.56 -11.53 33.00
N ASN A 446 -35.85 -12.69 33.58
CA ASN A 446 -34.79 -13.63 34.00
C ASN A 446 -34.50 -14.75 32.97
N LEU A 447 -35.46 -15.10 32.11
CA LEU A 447 -35.32 -16.27 31.23
C LEU A 447 -34.21 -16.07 30.20
N HIS A 448 -34.21 -14.94 29.48
CA HIS A 448 -33.22 -14.65 28.44
C HIS A 448 -31.80 -14.52 29.00
N ARG A 449 -31.63 -13.84 30.13
CA ARG A 449 -30.35 -13.76 30.84
C ARG A 449 -29.83 -15.15 31.21
N LYS A 450 -30.68 -16.00 31.82
CA LYS A 450 -30.31 -17.37 32.19
C LYS A 450 -29.93 -18.21 30.96
N MET A 451 -30.67 -18.08 29.86
CA MET A 451 -30.34 -18.75 28.61
C MET A 451 -28.99 -18.29 28.04
N LEU A 452 -28.71 -16.99 28.08
CA LEU A 452 -27.44 -16.44 27.62
C LEU A 452 -26.27 -16.94 28.47
N LEU A 453 -26.40 -16.97 29.79
CA LEU A 453 -25.39 -17.52 30.68
C LEU A 453 -25.10 -18.99 30.39
N LYS A 454 -26.14 -19.83 30.33
CA LYS A 454 -26.00 -21.25 29.99
C LYS A 454 -25.37 -21.47 28.61
N PHE A 455 -25.72 -20.62 27.64
CA PHE A 455 -25.10 -20.63 26.33
C PHE A 455 -23.59 -20.35 26.42
N LEU A 456 -23.18 -19.29 27.12
CA LEU A 456 -21.76 -18.95 27.27
C LEU A 456 -20.98 -20.03 28.02
N VAL A 457 -21.56 -20.61 29.07
CA VAL A 457 -20.97 -21.73 29.81
C VAL A 457 -20.74 -22.92 28.88
N ARG A 458 -21.74 -23.26 28.07
CA ARG A 458 -21.60 -24.31 27.07
C ARG A 458 -20.48 -24.03 26.06
N LEU A 459 -20.30 -22.78 25.63
CA LEU A 459 -19.20 -22.41 24.72
C LEU A 459 -17.81 -22.56 25.36
N VAL A 460 -17.66 -22.39 26.67
CA VAL A 460 -16.35 -22.54 27.32
C VAL A 460 -16.10 -23.96 27.85
N GLU A 461 -17.14 -24.75 28.07
CA GLU A 461 -17.02 -26.11 28.61
C GLU A 461 -16.92 -27.20 27.53
N ASP A 462 -17.27 -26.91 26.27
CA ASP A 462 -17.21 -27.88 25.17
C ASP A 462 -15.77 -28.35 24.91
N GLU A 463 -15.57 -29.67 25.01
CA GLU A 463 -14.25 -30.31 24.90
C GLU A 463 -13.80 -30.53 23.47
N ASN A 464 -14.71 -30.42 22.51
CA ASN A 464 -14.41 -30.57 21.08
C ASN A 464 -14.00 -29.25 20.44
N LEU A 465 -13.98 -28.15 21.19
CA LEU A 465 -13.55 -26.86 20.69
C LEU A 465 -12.05 -26.84 20.45
N SER A 466 -11.69 -26.49 19.21
CA SER A 466 -10.31 -26.31 18.78
C SER A 466 -9.68 -25.05 19.37
N PRO A 467 -10.27 -23.84 19.27
CA PRO A 467 -9.68 -22.63 19.83
C PRO A 467 -9.97 -22.48 21.33
N ARG A 468 -9.19 -21.62 22.00
CA ARG A 468 -9.49 -21.19 23.37
C ARG A 468 -10.54 -20.08 23.35
N VAL A 469 -11.56 -20.18 24.21
CA VAL A 469 -12.60 -19.16 24.32
C VAL A 469 -12.47 -18.43 25.66
N ARG A 470 -12.41 -17.10 25.59
CA ARG A 470 -12.33 -16.19 26.73
C ARG A 470 -13.57 -15.32 26.74
N VAL A 471 -14.43 -15.49 27.73
CA VAL A 471 -15.61 -14.64 27.88
C VAL A 471 -15.38 -13.67 29.02
N LEU A 472 -15.55 -12.38 28.76
CA LEU A 472 -15.61 -11.34 29.78
C LEU A 472 -17.02 -10.77 29.79
N ALA A 473 -17.75 -10.96 30.88
CA ALA A 473 -19.11 -10.43 31.00
C ALA A 473 -19.20 -9.51 32.22
N ALA A 474 -19.74 -8.30 31.99
CA ALA A 474 -19.97 -7.30 33.02
C ALA A 474 -21.44 -7.21 33.38
N VAL A 475 -21.71 -7.07 34.67
CA VAL A 475 -23.06 -6.94 35.24
C VAL A 475 -23.09 -5.86 36.32
N SER A 476 -24.21 -5.15 36.35
CA SER A 476 -24.54 -4.23 37.43
C SER A 476 -24.75 -4.98 38.74
N SER A 477 -24.02 -4.57 39.79
CA SER A 477 -24.19 -5.12 41.15
C SER A 477 -25.53 -4.75 41.79
N VAL A 478 -26.23 -3.74 41.26
CA VAL A 478 -27.57 -3.32 41.74
C VAL A 478 -28.64 -4.24 41.17
N ASP A 479 -28.49 -4.61 39.91
CA ASP A 479 -29.49 -5.39 39.16
C ASP A 479 -29.28 -6.90 39.27
N TRP A 480 -28.11 -7.34 39.76
CA TRP A 480 -27.73 -8.74 39.82
C TRP A 480 -27.02 -9.12 41.14
N ARG A 481 -27.68 -9.96 41.94
CA ARG A 481 -27.13 -10.52 43.18
C ARG A 481 -26.51 -11.89 42.89
N ILE A 482 -25.23 -12.06 43.20
CA ILE A 482 -24.45 -13.25 42.81
C ILE A 482 -25.00 -14.50 43.51
N GLU A 483 -25.38 -14.36 44.78
CA GLU A 483 -25.82 -15.45 45.66
C GLU A 483 -27.06 -16.16 45.09
N ASP A 484 -27.93 -15.40 44.43
CA ASP A 484 -29.20 -15.92 43.89
C ASP A 484 -29.02 -16.58 42.52
N GLN A 485 -27.83 -16.52 41.92
CA GLN A 485 -27.64 -16.72 40.48
C GLN A 485 -26.60 -17.80 40.15
N GLN A 486 -25.87 -18.29 41.15
CA GLN A 486 -24.88 -19.36 40.96
C GLN A 486 -25.52 -20.66 40.44
N ASP A 487 -26.75 -20.96 40.85
CA ASP A 487 -27.53 -22.12 40.40
C ASP A 487 -28.13 -21.93 38.99
N GLU A 488 -28.07 -20.73 38.40
CA GLU A 488 -28.66 -20.48 37.09
C GLU A 488 -27.77 -20.90 35.91
N MET A 489 -26.48 -21.10 36.14
CA MET A 489 -25.48 -21.26 35.09
C MET A 489 -25.33 -22.69 34.56
N ASP A 490 -25.87 -23.69 35.26
CA ASP A 490 -25.73 -25.12 34.94
C ASP A 490 -24.26 -25.54 34.66
N GLN A 491 -23.27 -24.91 35.31
CA GLN A 491 -21.87 -25.22 35.07
C GLN A 491 -21.52 -26.66 35.48
N THR A 492 -20.77 -27.36 34.64
CA THR A 492 -20.29 -28.72 34.94
C THR A 492 -18.85 -28.72 35.45
N LYS A 493 -18.05 -27.70 35.10
CA LYS A 493 -16.65 -27.55 35.47
C LYS A 493 -16.50 -26.41 36.47
N LYS A 494 -16.03 -26.70 37.68
CA LYS A 494 -15.94 -25.73 38.79
C LYS A 494 -15.16 -24.44 38.45
N ASP A 495 -14.18 -24.54 37.56
CA ASP A 495 -13.29 -23.41 37.19
C ASP A 495 -13.64 -22.78 35.84
N SER A 496 -14.77 -23.17 35.21
CA SER A 496 -15.18 -22.58 33.92
C SER A 496 -15.68 -21.15 34.06
N VAL A 497 -16.20 -20.78 35.25
CA VAL A 497 -16.71 -19.46 35.56
C VAL A 497 -15.99 -18.87 36.78
N VAL A 498 -15.45 -17.67 36.62
CA VAL A 498 -14.80 -16.90 37.69
C VAL A 498 -15.66 -15.69 38.00
N PHE A 499 -16.15 -15.59 39.24
CA PHE A 499 -16.87 -14.42 39.74
C PHE A 499 -15.88 -13.45 40.38
N TRP A 500 -15.99 -12.18 40.04
CA TRP A 500 -15.19 -11.14 40.65
C TRP A 500 -16.02 -9.88 40.90
N SER A 501 -16.38 -9.68 42.17
CA SER A 501 -17.01 -8.46 42.64
C SER A 501 -15.95 -7.39 42.89
N LEU A 502 -16.13 -6.22 42.28
CA LEU A 502 -15.30 -5.05 42.56
C LEU A 502 -15.95 -4.29 43.71
N GLU A 503 -15.36 -4.38 44.91
CA GLU A 503 -15.82 -3.64 46.08
C GLU A 503 -15.82 -2.14 45.78
N GLN A 504 -16.99 -1.50 45.89
CA GLN A 504 -17.07 -0.04 45.90
C GLN A 504 -16.44 0.43 47.21
N ALA A 505 -15.30 1.12 47.11
CA ALA A 505 -14.68 1.77 48.26
C ALA A 505 -15.63 2.86 48.80
N GLY A 506 -16.46 2.55 49.81
CA GLY A 506 -17.11 3.60 50.59
C GLY A 506 -18.48 3.36 51.24
N HIS A 507 -19.21 2.27 50.97
CA HIS A 507 -20.48 2.00 51.67
C HIS A 507 -20.33 0.84 52.65
N LYS A 508 -19.85 1.15 53.86
CA LYS A 508 -20.10 0.34 55.06
C LYS A 508 -21.12 1.04 55.94
#